data_AF-A0A939XQM9-F1
#
_entry.id   AF-A0A939XQM9-F1
#
_cell.length_a   1.000
_cell.length_b   1.000
_cell.length_c   1.000
_cell.angle_alpha   90.00
_cell.angle_beta   90.00
_cell.angle_gamma   90.00
#
_symmetry.space_group_name_H-M   'P 1'
#
loop_
_entity.id
_entity.type
_entity.pdbx_description
1 polymer ?
#
loop_
_entity_poly.entity_id
_entity_poly.type
_entity_poly.pdbx_seq_one_letter_code
_entity_poly.pdbx_strand_id
1 'polypeptide(L)'
;MSEYFRSFRLVCPNDEQAMVEALLEAQGFAFEPAPFLPCARRLLAEPFPLGRSLAAFFGLIYIQDRSSMLPPLALSPQKGACVLDCCASPGSKTGLLAQLVGQN
;
A
#
# COMPACT_ATOMS: atom_id res chain seq x y z
N MET A 1 4.11 24.96 5.37
CA MET A 1 3.30 24.29 6.41
C MET A 1 3.10 22.86 5.95
N SER A 2 3.67 21.89 6.66
CA SER A 2 3.83 20.50 6.20
C SER A 2 2.48 19.77 6.24
N GLU A 3 1.66 19.93 5.20
CA GLU A 3 0.38 19.24 5.08
C GLU A 3 0.62 17.76 4.80
N TYR A 4 0.03 16.89 5.63
CA TYR A 4 0.25 15.46 5.58
C TYR A 4 -0.21 14.87 4.25
N PHE A 5 0.75 14.58 3.39
CA PHE A 5 0.51 13.85 2.15
C PHE A 5 0.21 12.38 2.48
N ARG A 6 -0.92 11.90 1.98
CA ARG A 6 -1.44 10.54 2.22
C ARG A 6 -0.42 9.48 1.86
N SER A 7 -0.54 8.31 2.46
CA SER A 7 0.26 7.13 2.12
C SER A 7 -0.59 6.08 1.41
N PHE A 8 0.07 5.25 0.61
CA PHE A 8 -0.53 4.10 -0.04
C PHE A 8 0.48 2.95 -0.08
N ARG A 9 -0.01 1.74 -0.35
CA ARG A 9 0.84 0.58 -0.64
C ARG A 9 0.52 0.01 -2.01
N LEU A 10 1.55 -0.49 -2.68
CA LEU A 10 1.44 -1.27 -3.90
C LEU A 10 0.91 -2.66 -3.53
N VAL A 11 -0.12 -3.11 -4.25
CA VAL A 11 -0.78 -4.40 -4.03
C VAL A 11 -0.23 -5.47 -4.98
N CYS A 12 0.37 -5.05 -6.09
CA CYS A 12 0.93 -5.91 -7.13
C CYS A 12 2.24 -6.62 -6.71
N PRO A 13 2.64 -7.68 -7.43
CA PRO A 13 3.95 -8.32 -7.33
C PRO A 13 5.13 -7.33 -7.50
N ASN A 14 6.29 -7.67 -6.93
CA ASN A 14 7.46 -6.78 -6.90
C ASN A 14 7.98 -6.39 -8.30
N ASP A 15 7.89 -7.28 -9.28
CA ASP A 15 8.29 -7.07 -10.67
C ASP A 15 7.35 -6.12 -11.44
N GLU A 16 6.12 -5.95 -10.96
CA GLU A 16 5.14 -5.03 -11.56
C GLU A 16 5.14 -3.64 -10.90
N GLN A 17 5.78 -3.47 -9.74
CA GLN A 17 5.73 -2.21 -8.97
C GLN A 17 6.18 -0.99 -9.78
N ALA A 18 7.29 -1.11 -10.50
CA ALA A 18 7.82 -0.02 -11.32
C ALA A 18 6.82 0.44 -12.41
N MET A 19 6.05 -0.48 -12.99
CA MET A 19 5.02 -0.17 -13.97
C MET A 19 3.85 0.61 -13.34
N VAL A 20 3.43 0.21 -12.14
CA VAL A 20 2.35 0.89 -11.41
C VAL A 20 2.77 2.29 -10.95
N GLU A 21 4.03 2.44 -10.56
CA GLU A 21 4.62 3.75 -10.24
C GLU A 21 4.64 4.65 -11.47
N ALA A 22 5.15 4.16 -12.61
CA ALA A 22 5.16 4.90 -13.86
C ALA A 22 3.73 5.32 -14.30
N LEU A 23 2.72 4.47 -14.07
CA LEU A 23 1.32 4.81 -14.33
C LEU A 23 0.85 5.99 -13.47
N LEU A 24 1.20 6.01 -12.18
CA LEU A 24 0.86 7.12 -11.28
C LEU A 24 1.62 8.40 -11.67
N GLU A 25 2.91 8.30 -11.99
CA GLU A 25 3.73 9.43 -12.43
C GLU A 25 3.19 10.03 -13.74
N ALA A 26 2.76 9.20 -14.69
CA ALA A 26 2.13 9.65 -15.93
C ALA A 26 0.80 10.41 -15.70
N GLN A 27 0.13 10.16 -14.57
CA GLN A 27 -1.06 10.92 -14.15
C GLN A 27 -0.71 12.18 -13.33
N GLY A 28 0.58 12.47 -13.12
CA GLY A 28 1.08 13.66 -12.43
C GLY A 28 1.24 13.50 -10.92
N PHE A 29 1.11 12.29 -10.37
CA PHE A 29 1.42 12.04 -8.97
C PHE A 29 2.94 12.04 -8.75
N ALA A 30 3.37 12.53 -7.59
CA ALA A 30 4.73 12.36 -7.12
C ALA A 30 4.71 11.71 -5.73
N PHE A 31 5.65 10.83 -5.45
CA PHE A 31 5.73 10.10 -4.20
C PHE A 31 7.17 9.63 -3.92
N GLU A 32 7.42 9.22 -2.68
CA GLU A 32 8.69 8.64 -2.26
C GLU A 32 8.46 7.29 -1.53
N PRO A 33 9.44 6.38 -1.53
CA PRO A 33 9.37 5.15 -0.75
C PRO A 33 9.27 5.43 0.75
N ALA A 34 8.43 4.67 1.45
CA ALA A 34 8.38 4.69 2.90
C ALA A 34 9.51 3.82 3.50
N PRO A 35 10.18 4.26 4.58
CA PRO A 35 11.40 3.58 5.07
C PRO A 35 11.14 2.25 5.79
N PHE A 36 9.89 1.93 6.12
CA PHE A 36 9.53 0.77 6.96
C PHE A 36 8.82 -0.36 6.19
N LEU A 37 8.41 -0.12 4.94
CA LEU A 37 7.69 -1.10 4.13
C LEU A 37 8.01 -0.88 2.65
N PRO A 38 8.73 -1.82 1.98
CA PRO A 38 9.18 -1.64 0.60
C PRO A 38 8.10 -1.33 -0.43
N CYS A 39 6.87 -1.81 -0.25
CA CYS A 39 5.74 -1.54 -1.15
C CYS A 39 4.97 -0.26 -0.80
N ALA A 40 5.31 0.43 0.30
CA ALA A 40 4.60 1.63 0.72
C ALA A 40 5.23 2.90 0.15
N ARG A 41 4.38 3.89 -0.14
CA ARG A 41 4.73 5.19 -0.69
C ARG A 41 4.09 6.30 0.11
N ARG A 42 4.82 7.40 0.28
CA ARG A 42 4.30 8.68 0.78
C ARG A 42 4.11 9.61 -0.41
N LEU A 43 2.90 10.15 -0.59
CA LEU A 43 2.67 11.15 -1.62
C LEU A 43 3.51 12.42 -1.36
N LEU A 44 3.87 13.10 -2.43
CA LEU A 44 4.54 14.41 -2.46
C LEU A 44 3.72 15.40 -3.31
N ALA A 45 3.01 14.91 -4.32
CA ALA A 45 2.05 15.66 -5.11
C ALA A 45 0.83 14.80 -5.43
N GLU A 46 -0.37 15.38 -5.27
CA GLU A 46 -1.67 14.74 -5.53
C GLU A 46 -2.47 15.65 -6.48
N PRO A 47 -2.31 15.52 -7.81
CA PRO A 47 -2.95 16.41 -8.80
C PRO A 47 -4.49 16.29 -8.77
N PHE A 48 -4.99 15.14 -8.35
CA PHE A 48 -6.39 14.85 -8.07
C PHE A 48 -6.44 13.71 -7.03
N PRO A 49 -7.59 13.45 -6.37
CA PRO A 49 -7.67 12.43 -5.33
C PRO A 49 -7.12 11.07 -5.77
N LEU A 50 -6.17 10.51 -5.02
CA LEU A 50 -5.48 9.25 -5.36
C LEU A 50 -6.44 8.08 -5.63
N GLY A 51 -7.59 8.06 -4.95
CA GLY A 51 -8.63 7.05 -5.16
C GLY A 51 -9.29 7.10 -6.54
N ARG A 52 -9.06 8.15 -7.32
CA ARG A 52 -9.50 8.29 -8.73
C ARG A 52 -8.39 7.96 -9.74
N SER A 53 -7.20 7.56 -9.28
CA SER A 53 -6.12 7.13 -10.18
C SER A 53 -6.49 5.82 -10.88
N LEU A 54 -5.86 5.57 -12.03
CA LEU A 54 -6.04 4.29 -12.73
C LEU A 54 -5.52 3.13 -11.88
N ALA A 55 -4.41 3.34 -11.15
CA ALA A 55 -3.87 2.34 -10.24
C ALA A 55 -4.86 1.99 -9.11
N ALA A 56 -5.58 2.97 -8.56
CA ALA A 56 -6.64 2.71 -7.58
C ALA A 56 -7.84 1.99 -8.21
N PHE A 57 -8.25 2.40 -9.40
CA PHE A 57 -9.36 1.78 -10.12
C PHE A 57 -9.12 0.29 -10.42
N PHE A 58 -7.90 -0.08 -10.81
CA PHE A 58 -7.51 -1.47 -11.06
C PHE A 58 -7.12 -2.24 -9.77
N GLY A 59 -7.21 -1.62 -8.59
CA GLY A 59 -6.85 -2.27 -7.33
C GLY A 59 -5.35 -2.54 -7.16
N LEU A 60 -4.50 -1.87 -7.95
CA LEU A 60 -3.04 -2.01 -7.92
C LEU A 60 -2.41 -1.29 -6.72
N ILE A 61 -3.16 -0.40 -6.09
CA ILE A 61 -2.78 0.27 -4.84
C ILE A 61 -3.88 0.19 -3.80
N TYR A 62 -3.49 0.30 -2.54
CA TYR A 62 -4.41 0.45 -1.42
C TYR A 62 -4.02 1.70 -0.62
N ILE A 63 -4.96 2.63 -0.46
CA ILE A 63 -4.75 3.87 0.30
C ILE A 63 -4.84 3.53 1.79
N GLN A 64 -3.76 3.76 2.53
CA GLN A 64 -3.65 3.34 3.92
C GLN A 64 -2.71 4.28 4.67
N ASP A 65 -3.09 4.63 5.90
CA ASP A 65 -2.20 5.38 6.77
C ASP A 65 -1.02 4.52 7.24
N ARG A 66 0.14 5.16 7.43
CA ARG A 66 1.36 4.50 7.89
C ARG A 66 1.16 3.76 9.21
N SER A 67 0.44 4.35 10.15
CA SER A 67 0.14 3.73 11.46
C SER A 67 -0.64 2.43 11.30
N SER A 68 -1.48 2.32 10.28
CA SER A 68 -2.25 1.10 10.00
C SER A 68 -1.42 0.00 9.33
N MET A 69 -0.24 0.32 8.78
CA MET A 69 0.67 -0.66 8.18
C MET A 69 1.58 -1.31 9.23
N LEU A 70 1.82 -0.65 10.37
CA LEU A 70 2.76 -1.13 11.39
C LEU A 70 2.30 -2.42 12.11
N PRO A 71 1.02 -2.63 12.49
CA PRO A 71 0.64 -3.83 13.24
C PRO A 71 0.88 -5.15 12.49
N PRO A 72 0.53 -5.28 11.18
CA PRO A 72 0.90 -6.48 10.42
C PRO A 72 2.40 -6.73 10.33
N LEU A 73 3.22 -5.68 10.24
CA LEU A 73 4.68 -5.80 10.21
C LEU A 73 5.25 -6.21 11.56
N ALA A 74 4.70 -5.67 12.65
CA ALA A 74 5.07 -6.05 14.00
C ALA A 74 4.69 -7.49 14.35
N LEU A 75 3.58 -8.00 13.79
CA LEU A 75 3.19 -9.40 13.92
C LEU A 75 4.17 -10.34 13.23
N SER A 76 4.80 -9.90 12.13
CA SER A 76 5.85 -10.62 11.39
C SER A 76 5.50 -12.09 11.11
N PRO A 77 4.34 -12.38 10.48
CA PRO A 77 3.93 -13.75 10.25
C PRO A 77 4.89 -14.44 9.27
N GLN A 78 5.08 -15.75 9.46
CA GLN A 78 5.85 -16.56 8.52
C GLN A 78 5.09 -16.69 7.19
N LYS A 79 5.84 -16.91 6.11
CA LYS A 79 5.24 -17.26 4.81
C LYS A 79 4.46 -18.58 4.96
N GLY A 80 3.27 -18.65 4.37
CA GLY A 80 2.35 -19.79 4.47
C GLY A 80 1.64 -19.92 5.82
N ALA A 81 1.78 -18.94 6.73
CA ALA A 81 1.12 -19.00 8.04
C ALA A 81 -0.40 -18.74 7.92
N CYS A 82 -1.17 -19.45 8.76
CA CYS A 82 -2.57 -19.11 9.01
C CYS A 82 -2.66 -17.97 10.02
N VAL A 83 -3.33 -16.87 9.67
CA VAL A 83 -3.45 -15.66 10.51
C VAL A 83 -4.92 -15.26 10.64
N LEU A 84 -5.34 -14.90 11.85
CA LEU A 84 -6.68 -14.39 12.17
C LEU A 84 -6.66 -12.88 12.40
N ASP A 85 -7.47 -12.13 11.65
CA ASP A 85 -7.74 -10.71 11.90
C ASP A 85 -9.12 -10.54 12.56
N CYS A 86 -9.14 -10.37 13.88
CA CYS A 86 -10.38 -10.24 14.65
C CYS A 86 -11.15 -8.92 14.36
N CYS A 87 -10.51 -7.93 13.73
CA CYS A 87 -11.09 -6.62 13.45
C CYS A 87 -10.83 -6.22 12.00
N ALA A 88 -11.34 -7.06 11.10
CA ALA A 88 -11.05 -6.97 9.68
C ALA A 88 -11.73 -5.80 8.95
N SER A 89 -12.67 -5.04 9.52
CA SER A 89 -13.28 -3.91 8.79
C SER A 89 -12.38 -2.67 8.80
N PRO A 90 -12.12 -1.98 7.66
CA PRO A 90 -12.60 -2.23 6.30
C PRO A 90 -11.71 -3.16 5.44
N GLY A 91 -10.66 -3.76 6.00
CA GLY A 91 -9.89 -4.84 5.34
C GLY A 91 -8.43 -4.51 5.06
N SER A 92 -7.99 -3.29 5.38
CA SER A 92 -6.65 -2.80 5.01
C SER A 92 -5.52 -3.63 5.60
N LYS A 93 -5.65 -4.04 6.87
CA LYS A 93 -4.67 -4.85 7.61
C LYS A 93 -4.73 -6.30 7.16
N THR A 94 -5.92 -6.86 7.01
CA THR A 94 -6.13 -8.20 6.46
C THR A 94 -5.48 -8.36 5.09
N GLY A 95 -5.63 -7.36 4.21
CA GLY A 95 -4.97 -7.35 2.90
C GLY A 95 -3.45 -7.32 2.98
N LEU A 96 -2.86 -6.55 3.92
CA LEU A 96 -1.41 -6.55 4.13
C LEU A 96 -0.93 -7.88 4.72
N LEU A 97 -1.68 -8.48 5.65
CA LEU A 97 -1.36 -9.81 6.19
C LEU A 97 -1.34 -10.86 5.08
N ALA A 98 -2.33 -10.85 4.18
CA ALA A 98 -2.36 -11.73 3.02
C ALA A 98 -1.12 -11.57 2.12
N GLN A 99 -0.66 -10.34 1.89
CA GLN A 99 0.58 -10.09 1.15
C GLN A 99 1.84 -10.62 1.87
N LEU A 100 1.88 -10.54 3.21
CA LEU A 100 3.03 -11.01 3.99
C LEU A 100 3.11 -12.54 4.06
N VAL A 101 1.98 -13.22 4.24
CA VAL A 101 1.96 -14.69 4.32
C VAL A 101 2.07 -15.34 2.94
N GLY A 102 1.54 -14.71 1.90
CA GLY A 102 1.52 -15.28 0.54
C GLY A 102 0.54 -16.44 0.39
N GLN A 103 0.71 -17.22 -0.69
CA GLN A 103 -0.08 -18.44 -0.93
C GLN A 103 0.50 -19.61 -0.12
N ASN A 104 -0.38 -20.54 0.29
CA ASN A 104 -0.02 -21.81 0.93
C ASN A 104 0.36 -22.87 -0.10
#